data_AF-A0A2R6XXV0-F1
#
_entry.id   AF-A0A2R6XXV0-F1
#
_cell.length_a   1.000
_cell.length_b   1.000
_cell.length_c   1.000
_cell.angle_alpha   90.00
_cell.angle_beta   90.00
_cell.angle_gamma   90.00
#
_symmetry.space_group_name_H-M   'P 1'
#
loop_
_entity.id
_entity.type
_entity.pdbx_description
1 polymer ?
#
loop_
_entity_poly.entity_id
_entity_poly.type
_entity_poly.pdbx_seq_one_letter_code
_entity_poly.pdbx_strand_id
1 'polypeptide(L)'
;MRCDLKNARKKIDKGEGMRVTSERELETKLAEAAREMLSSARYHHVEGVVRTAEDLARRYDVDPRRARLAAWLHDLCKEWPKDELRAVLASHHDTVWLSYSPALWHAPCASYVGAERFGIDDMLVLEAVYVHTTGRGAMSKLDLILWVADYIEPGRTFPEVHLARKLAYVDLEAAFYYGVRMTLLDLIEQGLRVYPSMWQAYDAYRTKQKVIDSVVQSS
;
A
#
# COMPACT_ATOMS: atom_id res chain seq x y z
N MET A 1 -15.78 -17.45 11.86
CA MET A 1 -14.48 -18.15 11.82
C MET A 1 -13.49 -17.25 12.57
N ARG A 2 -13.18 -17.56 13.83
CA ARG A 2 -12.32 -16.71 14.69
C ARG A 2 -10.88 -16.91 14.23
N CYS A 3 -10.19 -15.84 13.87
CA CYS A 3 -8.77 -15.88 13.50
C CYS A 3 -7.94 -16.14 14.77
N ASP A 4 -7.68 -17.43 15.05
CA ASP A 4 -6.82 -17.83 16.18
C ASP A 4 -5.34 -17.57 15.83
N LEU A 5 -4.92 -16.32 16.00
CA LEU A 5 -3.52 -15.87 15.93
C LEU A 5 -2.63 -16.49 17.04
N LYS A 6 -3.16 -17.39 17.89
CA LYS A 6 -2.45 -17.92 19.07
C LYS A 6 -1.67 -19.22 18.83
N ASN A 7 -1.78 -19.87 17.67
CA ASN A 7 -1.17 -21.20 17.44
C ASN A 7 0.00 -21.24 16.44
N ALA A 8 0.54 -20.10 16.00
CA ALA A 8 1.69 -20.07 15.08
C ALA A 8 3.07 -20.34 15.74
N ARG A 9 3.11 -20.85 16.98
CA ARG A 9 4.34 -21.20 17.70
C ARG A 9 4.33 -22.68 18.10
N LYS A 10 4.63 -23.56 17.15
CA LYS A 10 5.30 -24.86 17.37
C LYS A 10 5.40 -25.64 16.06
N LYS A 11 6.60 -25.66 15.47
CA LYS A 11 7.31 -26.83 14.90
C LYS A 11 8.44 -26.32 14.02
N ILE A 12 9.60 -26.15 14.63
CA ILE A 12 10.87 -26.19 13.90
C ILE A 12 11.63 -27.34 14.54
N ASP A 13 11.63 -28.49 13.89
CA ASP A 13 12.85 -29.27 13.68
C ASP A 13 12.63 -30.39 12.66
N LYS A 14 13.74 -30.71 11.99
CA LYS A 14 14.07 -31.83 11.09
C LYS A 14 13.97 -31.57 9.60
N GLY A 15 15.17 -31.44 9.04
CA GLY A 15 15.46 -31.34 7.62
C GLY A 15 15.02 -32.58 6.85
N GLU A 16 14.18 -32.33 5.87
CA GLU A 16 14.06 -33.10 4.64
C GLU A 16 13.98 -32.07 3.51
N GLY A 17 14.84 -32.19 2.51
CA GLY A 17 14.96 -31.19 1.45
C GLY A 17 13.67 -31.02 0.65
N MET A 18 13.21 -29.77 0.50
CA MET A 18 12.20 -29.41 -0.49
C MET A 18 12.47 -28.01 -1.08
N ARG A 19 13.14 -28.05 -2.24
CA ARG A 19 12.94 -27.29 -3.50
C ARG A 19 12.19 -25.95 -3.37
N VAL A 20 12.87 -24.86 -3.75
CA VAL A 20 12.31 -23.56 -4.19
C VAL A 20 10.84 -23.35 -3.79
N THR A 21 10.59 -22.87 -2.58
CA THR A 21 9.33 -22.16 -2.27
C THR A 21 9.33 -20.91 -3.12
N SER A 22 8.75 -21.00 -4.32
CA SER A 22 8.94 -19.98 -5.37
C SER A 22 8.12 -18.74 -5.04
N GLU A 23 8.64 -17.54 -5.30
CA GLU A 23 7.92 -16.26 -5.11
C GLU A 23 6.52 -16.25 -5.74
N ARG A 24 6.31 -17.07 -6.77
CA ARG A 24 5.01 -17.30 -7.42
C ARG A 24 3.99 -18.00 -6.51
N GLU A 25 4.42 -18.93 -5.67
CA GLU A 25 3.56 -19.56 -4.66
C GLU A 25 3.13 -18.56 -3.58
N LEU A 26 4.04 -17.68 -3.16
CA LEU A 26 3.72 -16.61 -2.22
C LEU A 26 2.69 -15.63 -2.81
N GLU A 27 2.90 -15.21 -4.06
CA GLU A 27 1.94 -14.36 -4.77
C GLU A 27 0.56 -15.03 -4.88
N THR A 28 0.53 -16.33 -5.18
CA THR A 28 -0.72 -17.12 -5.25
C THR A 28 -1.42 -17.16 -3.89
N LYS A 29 -0.69 -17.41 -2.80
CA LYS A 29 -1.24 -17.42 -1.43
C LYS A 29 -1.82 -16.07 -1.03
N LEU A 30 -1.16 -14.97 -1.39
CA LEU A 30 -1.66 -13.62 -1.11
C LEU A 30 -2.95 -13.34 -1.90
N ALA A 31 -3.00 -13.71 -3.18
CA ALA A 31 -4.19 -13.55 -4.01
C ALA A 31 -5.38 -14.36 -3.48
N GLU A 32 -5.15 -15.60 -3.04
CA GLU A 32 -6.17 -16.45 -2.40
C GLU A 32 -6.67 -15.83 -1.09
N ALA A 33 -5.75 -15.40 -0.21
CA ALA A 33 -6.12 -14.75 1.04
C ALA A 33 -6.92 -13.45 0.81
N ALA A 34 -6.51 -12.62 -0.16
CA ALA A 34 -7.24 -11.42 -0.54
C ALA A 34 -8.66 -11.76 -1.01
N ARG A 35 -8.83 -12.82 -1.81
CA ARG A 35 -10.15 -13.26 -2.28
C ARG A 35 -11.06 -13.75 -1.16
N GLU A 36 -10.50 -14.40 -0.14
CA GLU A 36 -11.27 -14.92 1.00
C GLU A 36 -11.63 -13.83 2.02
N MET A 37 -10.76 -12.85 2.20
CA MET A 37 -10.84 -11.89 3.30
C MET A 37 -11.50 -10.56 2.91
N LEU A 38 -11.57 -10.25 1.62
CA LEU A 38 -12.05 -8.97 1.11
C LEU A 38 -13.38 -9.15 0.37
N SER A 39 -14.23 -8.12 0.43
CA SER A 39 -15.40 -8.01 -0.43
C SER A 39 -15.00 -8.10 -1.91
N SER A 40 -15.93 -8.53 -2.78
CA SER A 40 -15.66 -8.62 -4.23
C SER A 40 -15.21 -7.28 -4.82
N ALA A 41 -15.78 -6.16 -4.37
CA ALA A 41 -15.39 -4.83 -4.82
C ALA A 41 -13.93 -4.51 -4.44
N ARG A 42 -13.55 -4.81 -3.20
CA ARG A 42 -12.19 -4.58 -2.70
C ARG A 42 -11.17 -5.51 -3.35
N TYR A 43 -11.53 -6.77 -3.58
CA TYR A 43 -10.68 -7.71 -4.29
C TYR A 43 -10.42 -7.25 -5.75
N HIS A 44 -11.44 -6.79 -6.48
CA HIS A 44 -11.24 -6.23 -7.82
C HIS A 44 -10.37 -4.97 -7.81
N HIS A 45 -10.53 -4.13 -6.79
CA HIS A 45 -9.65 -2.99 -6.56
C HIS A 45 -8.19 -3.46 -6.40
N VAL A 46 -7.92 -4.42 -5.51
CA VAL A 46 -6.57 -5.00 -5.31
C VAL A 46 -6.01 -5.56 -6.63
N GLU A 47 -6.81 -6.28 -7.42
CA GLU A 47 -6.37 -6.73 -8.75
C GLU A 47 -6.02 -5.58 -9.70
N GLY A 48 -6.76 -4.47 -9.64
CA GLY A 48 -6.45 -3.23 -10.34
C GLY A 48 -5.11 -2.64 -9.89
N VAL A 49 -4.87 -2.58 -8.59
CA VAL A 49 -3.60 -2.10 -8.00
C VAL A 49 -2.43 -2.99 -8.42
N VAL A 50 -2.59 -4.32 -8.40
CA VAL A 50 -1.55 -5.28 -8.80
C VAL A 50 -1.12 -5.06 -10.25
N ARG A 51 -2.08 -4.97 -11.18
CA ARG A 51 -1.79 -4.71 -12.59
C ARG A 51 -1.11 -3.35 -12.81
N THR A 52 -1.60 -2.32 -12.12
CA THR A 52 -1.06 -0.95 -12.23
C THR A 52 0.35 -0.86 -11.64
N ALA A 53 0.59 -1.48 -10.49
CA ALA A 53 1.88 -1.50 -9.82
C ALA A 53 2.93 -2.25 -10.65
N GLU A 54 2.57 -3.40 -11.26
CA GLU A 54 3.46 -4.12 -12.17
C GLU A 54 3.85 -3.27 -13.38
N ASP A 55 2.90 -2.57 -13.99
CA ASP A 55 3.17 -1.73 -15.17
C ASP A 55 4.08 -0.53 -14.82
N LEU A 56 3.76 0.18 -13.73
CA LEU A 56 4.61 1.26 -13.23
C LEU A 56 6.01 0.76 -12.82
N ALA A 57 6.11 -0.42 -12.23
CA ALA A 57 7.41 -1.00 -11.87
C ALA A 57 8.30 -1.25 -13.09
N ARG A 58 7.74 -1.81 -14.18
CA ARG A 58 8.46 -1.95 -15.45
C ARG A 58 8.90 -0.61 -16.02
N ARG A 59 8.05 0.42 -15.93
CA ARG A 59 8.34 1.76 -16.42
C ARG A 59 9.48 2.46 -15.65
N TYR A 60 9.49 2.30 -14.33
CA TYR A 60 10.41 3.04 -13.44
C TYR A 60 11.61 2.21 -12.97
N ASP A 61 11.86 1.07 -13.61
CA ASP A 61 12.99 0.17 -13.34
C ASP A 61 13.00 -0.32 -11.89
N VAL A 62 11.87 -0.87 -11.45
CA VAL A 62 11.68 -1.55 -10.16
C VAL A 62 11.28 -2.99 -10.44
N ASP A 63 11.75 -3.93 -9.62
CA ASP A 63 11.39 -5.35 -9.76
C ASP A 63 9.86 -5.51 -9.73
N PRO A 64 9.23 -5.93 -10.85
CA PRO A 64 7.78 -6.08 -10.90
C PRO A 64 7.24 -7.09 -9.90
N ARG A 65 8.07 -8.06 -9.46
CA ARG A 65 7.66 -9.06 -8.46
C ARG A 65 7.42 -8.41 -7.10
N ARG A 66 8.30 -7.51 -6.67
CA ARG A 66 8.13 -6.74 -5.43
C ARG A 66 6.88 -5.87 -5.49
N ALA A 67 6.63 -5.23 -6.62
CA ALA A 67 5.44 -4.40 -6.81
C ALA A 67 4.14 -5.20 -6.71
N ARG A 68 4.07 -6.39 -7.31
CA ARG A 68 2.89 -7.26 -7.19
C ARG A 68 2.69 -7.79 -5.77
N LEU A 69 3.76 -8.21 -5.09
CA LEU A 69 3.67 -8.68 -3.70
C LEU A 69 3.15 -7.58 -2.77
N ALA A 70 3.69 -6.37 -2.88
CA ALA A 70 3.24 -5.22 -2.10
C ALA A 70 1.77 -4.87 -2.41
N ALA A 71 1.39 -4.89 -3.70
CA ALA A 71 0.03 -4.62 -4.14
C ALA A 71 -0.99 -5.68 -3.67
N TRP A 72 -0.67 -6.96 -3.69
CA TRP A 72 -1.57 -7.99 -3.13
C TRP A 72 -1.76 -7.85 -1.63
N LEU A 73 -0.73 -7.37 -0.92
CA LEU A 73 -0.74 -7.26 0.53
C LEU A 73 -1.41 -5.97 1.05
N HIS A 74 -1.32 -4.84 0.33
CA HIS A 74 -1.57 -3.51 0.88
C HIS A 74 -2.89 -3.33 1.65
N ASP A 75 -3.99 -3.85 1.10
CA ASP A 75 -5.35 -3.71 1.63
C ASP A 75 -5.86 -5.01 2.29
N LEU A 76 -5.00 -6.01 2.53
CA LEU A 76 -5.41 -7.32 3.06
C LEU A 76 -6.13 -7.23 4.42
N CYS A 77 -5.78 -6.23 5.22
CA CYS A 77 -6.40 -5.95 6.52
C CYS A 77 -7.49 -4.87 6.46
N LYS A 78 -7.88 -4.39 5.27
CA LYS A 78 -8.76 -3.22 5.10
C LYS A 78 -10.14 -3.39 5.72
N GLU A 79 -10.69 -4.59 5.64
CA GLU A 79 -12.05 -4.91 6.09
C GLU A 79 -12.07 -5.64 7.44
N TRP A 80 -10.95 -5.68 8.15
CA TRP A 80 -10.88 -6.30 9.47
C TRP A 80 -11.65 -5.50 10.52
N PRO A 81 -12.19 -6.17 11.56
CA PRO A 81 -12.75 -5.48 12.72
C PRO A 81 -11.73 -4.55 13.37
N LYS A 82 -12.17 -3.37 13.80
CA LYS A 82 -11.31 -2.35 14.43
C LYS A 82 -10.57 -2.87 15.67
N ASP A 83 -11.20 -3.75 16.44
CA ASP A 83 -10.58 -4.34 17.64
C ASP A 83 -9.44 -5.30 17.28
N GLU A 84 -9.53 -6.01 16.15
CA GLU A 84 -8.45 -6.87 15.65
C GLU A 84 -7.27 -6.02 15.16
N LEU A 85 -7.54 -4.96 14.40
CA LEU A 85 -6.50 -3.99 13.98
C LEU A 85 -5.81 -3.36 15.20
N ARG A 86 -6.59 -2.97 16.21
CA ARG A 86 -6.06 -2.41 17.47
C ARG A 86 -5.17 -3.41 18.21
N ALA A 87 -5.57 -4.69 18.24
CA ALA A 87 -4.79 -5.74 18.88
C ALA A 87 -3.44 -5.97 18.18
N VAL A 88 -3.44 -5.98 16.84
CA VAL A 88 -2.19 -6.07 16.04
C VAL A 88 -1.28 -4.89 16.37
N LEU A 89 -1.76 -3.65 16.23
CA LEU A 89 -0.98 -2.45 16.53
C LEU A 89 -0.40 -2.46 17.96
N ALA A 90 -1.20 -2.87 18.95
CA ALA A 90 -0.75 -2.99 20.33
C ALA A 90 0.35 -4.05 20.52
N SER A 91 0.23 -5.20 19.85
CA SER A 91 1.22 -6.29 19.93
C SER A 91 2.57 -5.93 19.32
N HIS A 92 2.60 -5.00 18.35
CA HIS A 92 3.80 -4.47 17.72
C HIS A 92 4.33 -3.19 18.39
N HIS A 93 3.72 -2.74 19.49
CA HIS A 93 4.04 -1.47 20.16
C HIS A 93 3.91 -0.24 19.25
N ASP A 94 3.07 -0.33 18.21
CA ASP A 94 2.86 0.71 17.21
C ASP A 94 1.51 1.41 17.41
N THR A 95 1.28 1.89 18.63
CA THR A 95 -0.01 2.46 19.02
C THR A 95 -0.21 3.91 18.59
N VAL A 96 0.77 4.53 17.93
CA VAL A 96 0.68 5.94 17.48
C VAL A 96 -0.50 6.14 16.52
N TRP A 97 -0.77 5.15 15.66
CA TRP A 97 -1.88 5.15 14.71
C TRP A 97 -3.25 5.26 15.38
N LEU A 98 -3.40 4.77 16.61
CA LEU A 98 -4.68 4.77 17.35
C LEU A 98 -5.17 6.18 17.71
N SER A 99 -4.30 7.20 17.59
CA SER A 99 -4.64 8.62 17.77
C SER A 99 -5.19 9.30 16.50
N TYR A 100 -5.32 8.54 15.41
CA TYR A 100 -5.76 9.00 14.08
C TYR A 100 -6.93 8.15 13.56
N SER A 101 -7.42 8.50 12.37
CA SER A 101 -8.54 7.80 11.74
C SER A 101 -8.30 6.28 11.66
N PRO A 102 -9.28 5.45 12.07
CA PRO A 102 -9.19 3.99 11.92
C PRO A 102 -8.97 3.52 10.47
N ALA A 103 -9.32 4.36 9.50
CA ALA A 103 -9.05 4.08 8.09
C ALA A 103 -7.56 3.93 7.77
N LEU A 104 -6.65 4.42 8.62
CA LEU A 104 -5.20 4.30 8.41
C LEU A 104 -4.61 3.00 8.98
N TRP A 105 -5.29 2.34 9.92
CA TRP A 105 -4.69 1.26 10.72
C TRP A 105 -4.38 0.00 9.92
N HIS A 106 -5.11 -0.23 8.82
CA HIS A 106 -4.90 -1.42 8.00
C HIS A 106 -3.52 -1.47 7.34
N ALA A 107 -2.91 -0.32 7.01
CA ALA A 107 -1.60 -0.28 6.34
C ALA A 107 -0.47 -0.88 7.19
N PRO A 108 -0.21 -0.40 8.43
CA PRO A 108 0.75 -1.05 9.31
C PRO A 108 0.34 -2.49 9.66
N CYS A 109 -0.95 -2.77 9.88
CA CYS A 109 -1.41 -4.14 10.16
C CYS A 109 -1.13 -5.10 9.00
N ALA A 110 -1.36 -4.70 7.76
CA ALA A 110 -1.09 -5.50 6.58
C ALA A 110 0.41 -5.78 6.42
N SER A 111 1.26 -4.79 6.73
CA SER A 111 2.71 -4.98 6.77
C SER A 111 3.11 -6.04 7.80
N TYR A 112 2.64 -5.90 9.05
CA TYR A 112 2.92 -6.87 10.11
C TYR A 112 2.39 -8.29 9.79
N VAL A 113 1.16 -8.39 9.30
CA VAL A 113 0.55 -9.66 8.89
C VAL A 113 1.31 -10.29 7.72
N GLY A 114 1.80 -9.49 6.77
CA GLY A 114 2.65 -9.98 5.68
C GLY A 114 3.92 -10.66 6.19
N ALA A 115 4.60 -10.02 7.15
CA ALA A 115 5.79 -10.59 7.77
C ALA A 115 5.49 -11.88 8.55
N GLU A 116 4.47 -11.85 9.43
CA GLU A 116 4.22 -12.93 10.37
C GLU A 116 3.47 -14.13 9.77
N ARG A 117 2.43 -13.87 8.97
CA ARG A 117 1.54 -14.92 8.43
C ARG A 117 2.02 -15.45 7.09
N PHE A 118 2.61 -14.60 6.26
CA PHE A 118 3.04 -14.97 4.91
C PHE A 118 4.56 -15.16 4.79
N GLY A 119 5.33 -14.84 5.84
CA GLY A 119 6.77 -15.05 5.87
C GLY A 119 7.54 -14.12 4.93
N ILE A 120 6.98 -12.95 4.62
CA ILE A 120 7.66 -11.94 3.79
C ILE A 120 8.78 -11.32 4.62
N ASP A 121 10.02 -11.44 4.15
CA ASP A 121 11.22 -10.86 4.76
C ASP A 121 11.76 -9.64 3.99
N ASP A 122 11.21 -9.36 2.81
CA ASP A 122 11.57 -8.21 2.00
C ASP A 122 11.07 -6.90 2.63
N MET A 123 11.97 -6.23 3.35
CA MET A 123 11.66 -4.97 4.03
C MET A 123 11.20 -3.86 3.09
N LEU A 124 11.56 -3.87 1.80
CA LEU A 124 11.05 -2.87 0.86
C LEU A 124 9.56 -3.09 0.55
N VAL A 125 9.13 -4.35 0.43
CA VAL A 125 7.72 -4.71 0.24
C VAL A 125 6.90 -4.35 1.49
N LEU A 126 7.38 -4.75 2.66
CA LEU A 126 6.70 -4.49 3.94
C LEU A 126 6.58 -2.99 4.21
N GLU A 127 7.63 -2.23 3.93
CA GLU A 127 7.64 -0.78 4.14
C GLU A 127 6.71 -0.07 3.14
N ALA A 128 6.73 -0.44 1.86
CA ALA A 128 5.81 0.13 0.88
C ALA A 128 4.35 -0.03 1.34
N VAL A 129 3.99 -1.22 1.84
CA VAL A 129 2.66 -1.49 2.42
C VAL A 129 2.41 -0.66 3.67
N TYR A 130 3.38 -0.54 4.56
CA TYR A 130 3.24 0.21 5.81
C TYR A 130 2.88 1.68 5.56
N VAL A 131 3.48 2.31 4.55
CA VAL A 131 3.26 3.74 4.24
C VAL A 131 2.26 4.02 3.12
N HIS A 132 1.59 3.00 2.54
CA HIS A 132 0.79 3.19 1.32
C HIS A 132 -0.39 4.16 1.47
N THR A 133 -0.87 4.41 2.68
CA THR A 133 -2.00 5.33 2.94
C THR A 133 -1.58 6.78 3.15
N THR A 134 -0.43 6.99 3.79
CA THR A 134 0.00 8.31 4.28
C THR A 134 1.17 8.86 3.47
N GLY A 135 1.97 8.00 2.86
CA GLY A 135 3.26 8.37 2.30
C GLY A 135 4.21 8.94 3.36
N ARG A 136 5.37 9.42 2.90
CA ARG A 136 6.39 10.12 3.71
C ARG A 136 7.35 10.90 2.82
N GLY A 137 8.21 11.72 3.42
CA GLY A 137 9.14 12.59 2.68
C GLY A 137 10.27 11.88 1.91
N ALA A 138 10.65 10.66 2.29
CA ALA A 138 11.75 9.90 1.67
C ALA A 138 11.26 8.50 1.28
N MET A 139 10.45 8.44 0.23
CA MET A 139 9.85 7.19 -0.24
C MET A 139 10.76 6.50 -1.26
N SER A 140 10.85 5.18 -1.15
CA SER A 140 11.49 4.39 -2.19
C SER A 140 10.66 4.44 -3.48
N LYS A 141 11.26 4.10 -4.63
CA LYS A 141 10.47 3.96 -5.88
C LYS A 141 9.34 2.93 -5.73
N LEU A 142 9.54 1.87 -4.96
CA LEU A 142 8.50 0.86 -4.70
C LEU A 142 7.36 1.46 -3.86
N ASP A 143 7.68 2.23 -2.84
CA ASP A 143 6.69 2.91 -2.00
C ASP A 143 5.84 3.86 -2.89
N LEU A 144 6.50 4.65 -3.75
CA LEU A 144 5.84 5.57 -4.67
C LEU A 144 4.96 4.81 -5.68
N ILE A 145 5.46 3.72 -6.25
CA ILE A 145 4.69 2.87 -7.18
C ILE A 145 3.43 2.35 -6.51
N LEU A 146 3.53 1.78 -5.31
CA LEU A 146 2.36 1.22 -4.63
C LEU A 146 1.34 2.31 -4.29
N TRP A 147 1.80 3.43 -3.74
CA TRP A 147 0.94 4.56 -3.39
C TRP A 147 0.20 5.10 -4.62
N VAL A 148 0.94 5.33 -5.72
CA VAL A 148 0.36 5.84 -6.97
C VAL A 148 -0.57 4.80 -7.60
N ALA A 149 -0.22 3.51 -7.59
CA ALA A 149 -1.04 2.45 -8.14
C ALA A 149 -2.41 2.35 -7.42
N ASP A 150 -2.44 2.40 -6.09
CA ASP A 150 -3.69 2.42 -5.31
C ASP A 150 -4.57 3.63 -5.68
N TYR A 151 -3.94 4.79 -5.87
CA TYR A 151 -4.63 6.02 -6.22
C TYR A 151 -5.20 6.03 -7.65
N ILE A 152 -4.51 5.41 -8.62
CA ILE A 152 -4.85 5.57 -10.05
C ILE A 152 -5.45 4.33 -10.72
N GLU A 153 -5.56 3.19 -10.02
CA GLU A 153 -5.99 1.94 -10.64
C GLU A 153 -7.31 2.10 -11.43
N PRO A 154 -7.54 1.32 -12.50
CA PRO A 154 -8.60 1.59 -13.48
C PRO A 154 -10.02 1.70 -12.93
N GLY A 155 -10.32 1.03 -11.80
CA GLY A 155 -11.60 1.08 -11.11
C GLY A 155 -11.87 2.37 -10.33
N ARG A 156 -10.85 3.21 -10.10
CA ARG A 156 -11.02 4.51 -9.43
C ARG A 156 -11.76 5.51 -10.32
N THR A 157 -12.80 6.12 -9.75
CA THR A 157 -13.64 7.13 -10.41
C THR A 157 -13.82 8.35 -9.49
N PHE A 158 -12.89 9.29 -9.55
CA PHE A 158 -12.99 10.58 -8.86
C PHE A 158 -12.39 11.68 -9.75
N PRO A 159 -12.81 12.95 -9.62
CA PRO A 159 -12.48 14.00 -10.59
C PRO A 159 -10.99 14.15 -10.90
N GLU A 160 -10.14 13.98 -9.88
CA GLU A 160 -8.69 14.20 -9.92
C GLU A 160 -7.93 13.03 -10.58
N VAL A 161 -8.56 11.85 -10.72
CA VAL A 161 -7.88 10.61 -11.11
C VAL A 161 -7.27 10.69 -12.51
N HIS A 162 -7.89 11.44 -13.43
CA HIS A 162 -7.43 11.52 -14.82
C HIS A 162 -6.07 12.21 -14.95
N LEU A 163 -5.86 13.31 -14.21
CA LEU A 163 -4.58 14.00 -14.20
C LEU A 163 -3.53 13.14 -13.47
N ALA A 164 -3.88 12.50 -12.35
CA ALA A 164 -2.99 11.59 -11.64
C ALA A 164 -2.50 10.44 -12.54
N ARG A 165 -3.40 9.84 -13.33
CA ARG A 165 -3.05 8.82 -14.33
C ARG A 165 -2.07 9.37 -15.36
N LYS A 166 -2.32 10.55 -15.95
CA LYS A 166 -1.38 11.17 -16.91
C LYS A 166 0.00 11.39 -16.29
N LEU A 167 0.04 11.96 -15.08
CA LEU A 167 1.27 12.24 -14.36
C LEU A 167 2.06 10.97 -14.04
N ALA A 168 1.37 9.87 -13.68
CA ALA A 168 2.04 8.61 -13.33
C ALA A 168 2.90 8.04 -14.47
N TYR A 169 2.58 8.38 -15.72
CA TYR A 169 3.39 8.00 -16.89
C TYR A 169 4.34 9.11 -17.36
N VAL A 170 4.34 10.29 -16.75
CA VAL A 170 5.30 11.37 -17.05
C VAL A 170 6.40 11.42 -15.99
N ASP A 171 6.01 11.51 -14.72
CA ASP A 171 6.90 11.59 -13.55
C ASP A 171 6.18 11.01 -12.33
N LEU A 172 6.69 9.89 -11.81
CA LEU A 172 6.09 9.16 -10.69
C LEU A 172 5.95 10.02 -9.43
N GLU A 173 6.97 10.83 -9.13
CA GLU A 173 6.98 11.71 -7.96
C GLU A 173 5.97 12.85 -8.13
N ALA A 174 5.76 13.35 -9.35
CA ALA A 174 4.72 14.32 -9.64
C ALA A 174 3.32 13.74 -9.45
N ALA A 175 3.09 12.49 -9.86
CA ALA A 175 1.82 11.80 -9.62
C ALA A 175 1.55 11.59 -8.12
N PHE A 176 2.57 11.14 -7.38
CA PHE A 176 2.52 11.00 -5.93
C PHE A 176 2.23 12.35 -5.25
N TYR A 177 2.99 13.39 -5.56
CA TYR A 177 2.80 14.73 -5.00
C TYR A 177 1.40 15.28 -5.28
N TYR A 178 0.91 15.12 -6.52
CA TYR A 178 -0.43 15.53 -6.88
C TYR A 178 -1.48 14.82 -6.04
N GLY A 179 -1.41 13.48 -5.94
CA GLY A 179 -2.33 12.70 -5.13
C GLY A 179 -2.30 13.09 -3.66
N VAL A 180 -1.11 13.20 -3.05
CA VAL A 180 -0.97 13.66 -1.64
C VAL A 180 -1.60 15.03 -1.44
N ARG A 181 -1.36 15.97 -2.35
CA ARG A 181 -1.96 17.31 -2.28
C ARG A 181 -3.49 17.24 -2.36
N MET A 182 -4.07 16.43 -3.24
CA MET A 182 -5.52 16.29 -3.36
C MET A 182 -6.12 15.64 -2.11
N THR A 183 -5.49 14.58 -1.58
CA THR A 183 -5.93 13.94 -0.33
C THR A 183 -5.84 14.89 0.86
N LEU A 184 -4.79 15.72 0.94
CA LEU A 184 -4.68 16.73 2.00
C LEU A 184 -5.81 17.77 1.94
N LEU A 185 -6.15 18.25 0.75
CA LEU A 185 -7.25 19.20 0.57
C LEU A 185 -8.58 18.59 1.03
N ASP A 186 -8.86 17.35 0.60
CA ASP A 186 -10.07 16.60 1.01
C ASP A 186 -10.15 16.40 2.54
N LEU A 187 -9.05 16.00 3.18
CA LEU A 187 -9.02 15.84 4.65
C LEU A 187 -9.26 17.15 5.39
N ILE A 188 -8.70 18.26 4.90
CA ILE A 188 -8.86 19.59 5.49
C ILE A 188 -10.31 20.07 5.32
N GLU A 189 -10.90 19.89 4.13
CA GLU A 189 -12.29 20.24 3.85
C GLU A 189 -13.26 19.48 4.75
N GLN A 190 -12.98 18.20 5.03
CA GLN A 190 -13.76 17.38 5.96
C GLN A 190 -13.45 17.66 7.45
N GLY A 191 -12.48 18.51 7.77
CA GLY A 191 -12.07 18.79 9.15
C GLY A 191 -11.41 17.60 9.87
N LEU A 192 -10.84 16.65 9.12
CA LEU A 192 -10.23 15.45 9.65
C LEU A 192 -8.77 15.67 10.04
N ARG A 193 -8.30 14.92 11.05
CA ARG A 193 -6.90 14.97 11.49
C ARG A 193 -5.99 14.35 10.44
N VAL A 194 -5.07 15.15 9.92
CA VAL A 194 -4.02 14.72 8.99
C VAL A 194 -2.89 14.01 9.75
N TYR A 195 -2.44 12.86 9.24
CA TYR A 195 -1.28 12.16 9.79
C TYR A 195 0.02 12.90 9.43
N PRO A 196 0.98 13.11 10.37
CA PRO A 196 2.12 14.00 10.15
C PRO A 196 2.99 13.68 8.93
N SER A 197 3.15 12.40 8.55
CA SER A 197 3.97 12.04 7.40
C SER A 197 3.40 12.51 6.06
N MET A 198 2.09 12.78 5.97
CA MET A 198 1.48 13.37 4.78
C MET A 198 1.99 14.81 4.54
N TRP A 199 2.21 15.58 5.61
CA TRP A 199 2.84 16.90 5.51
C TRP A 199 4.30 16.80 5.07
N GLN A 200 5.03 15.83 5.61
CA GLN A 200 6.41 15.56 5.20
C GLN A 200 6.50 15.17 3.72
N ALA A 201 5.57 14.33 3.25
CA ALA A 201 5.44 13.98 1.84
C ALA A 201 5.15 15.22 0.99
N TYR A 202 4.17 16.04 1.39
CA TYR A 202 3.85 17.27 0.69
C TYR A 202 5.07 18.19 0.54
N ASP A 203 5.78 18.46 1.63
CA ASP A 203 6.93 19.36 1.63
C ASP A 203 8.11 18.82 0.81
N ALA A 204 8.38 17.51 0.91
CA ALA A 204 9.49 16.88 0.22
C ALA A 204 9.34 16.91 -1.31
N TYR A 205 8.11 16.74 -1.81
CA TYR A 205 7.86 16.64 -3.25
C TYR A 205 7.27 17.91 -3.88
N ARG A 206 7.11 19.01 -3.12
CA ARG A 206 6.49 20.26 -3.62
C ARG A 206 7.11 20.86 -4.87
N THR A 207 8.40 20.58 -5.12
CA THR A 207 9.10 21.06 -6.33
C THR A 207 8.51 20.47 -7.61
N LYS A 208 7.80 19.34 -7.51
CA LYS A 208 7.09 18.69 -8.62
C LYS A 208 5.86 19.44 -9.12
N GLN A 209 5.40 20.49 -8.41
CA GLN A 209 4.35 21.37 -8.92
C GLN A 209 4.67 21.92 -10.32
N LYS A 210 5.94 22.22 -10.60
CA LYS A 210 6.38 22.69 -11.94
C LYS A 210 6.11 21.66 -13.05
N VAL A 211 6.26 20.37 -12.75
CA VAL A 211 5.97 19.28 -13.70
C VAL A 211 4.47 19.20 -13.94
N ILE A 212 3.67 19.31 -12.88
CA ILE A 212 2.20 19.31 -12.97
C ILE A 212 1.72 20.47 -13.84
N ASP A 213 2.21 21.68 -13.59
CA ASP A 213 1.81 22.87 -14.34
C ASP A 213 2.12 22.74 -15.84
N SER A 214 3.29 22.19 -16.18
CA SER A 214 3.68 21.93 -17.56
C SER A 214 2.78 20.90 -18.24
N VAL A 215 2.39 19.83 -17.53
CA VAL A 215 1.49 18.79 -18.07
C VAL A 215 0.08 19.33 -18.28
N VAL A 216 -0.41 20.20 -17.39
CA VAL A 216 -1.74 20.83 -17.50
C VAL A 216 -1.78 21.82 -18.66
N GLN A 217 -0.74 22.66 -18.83
CA GLN A 217 -0.65 23.62 -19.95
C GLN A 217 -0.55 22.95 -21.32
N SER A 218 -0.12 21.68 -21.37
CA SER A 218 0.04 20.91 -22.60
C SER A 218 -1.16 19.98 -22.89
N SER A 219 -2.26 20.10 -22.16
CA SER A 219 -3.50 19.31 -22.32
C SER A 219 -4.61 20.17 -22.89
#